data_AF-A0A1W9KNL7-F1
#
_entry.id   AF-A0A1W9KNL7-F1
#
_cell.length_a   1.000
_cell.length_b   1.000
_cell.length_c   1.000
_cell.angle_alpha   90.00
_cell.angle_beta   90.00
_cell.angle_gamma   90.00
#
_symmetry.space_group_name_H-M   'P 1'
#
loop_
_entity.id
_entity.type
_entity.pdbx_description
1 polymer ?
#
loop_
_entity_poly.entity_id
_entity_poly.type
_entity_poly.pdbx_seq_one_letter_code
_entity_poly.pdbx_strand_id
1 'polypeptide(L)'
;MLKRLVTVFSIVLPSIAFCFDLSCTFGATCISTQGTKIPSKKVIELSGYCDDFTRNDIGRRVLKMSFNEINIVAGKNINHPVFSASYAFDKLQESELNFIRQANVEDTDYNQIKLSCVQLLRDFNNRSKWSQ
;
A
#
# COMPACT_ATOMS: atom_id res chain seq x y z
N MET A 1 39.82 15.28 39.95
CA MET A 1 39.74 13.93 39.35
C MET A 1 38.44 13.83 38.57
N LEU A 2 38.53 13.67 37.25
CA LEU A 2 37.42 13.78 36.29
C LEU A 2 36.78 12.38 36.08
N LYS A 3 35.53 12.18 36.52
CA LYS A 3 34.75 10.97 36.23
C LYS A 3 34.24 11.03 34.78
N ARG A 4 34.74 10.15 33.91
CA ARG A 4 34.22 9.97 32.55
C ARG A 4 32.92 9.16 32.62
N LEU A 5 31.80 9.79 32.24
CA LEU A 5 30.56 9.11 31.89
C LEU A 5 30.70 8.62 30.45
N VAL A 6 30.63 7.30 30.25
CA VAL A 6 30.53 6.67 28.94
C VAL A 6 29.04 6.46 28.67
N THR A 7 28.46 7.31 27.83
CA THR A 7 27.08 7.14 27.35
C THR A 7 27.11 6.17 26.17
N VAL A 8 26.57 4.97 26.37
CA VAL A 8 26.37 3.99 25.30
C VAL A 8 25.16 4.42 24.48
N PHE A 9 25.39 4.92 23.27
CA PHE A 9 24.34 5.13 22.27
C PHE A 9 23.99 3.78 21.65
N SER A 10 22.87 3.17 22.07
CA SER A 10 22.28 2.05 21.36
C SER A 10 21.65 2.56 20.06
N ILE A 11 22.33 2.32 18.93
CA ILE A 11 21.81 2.59 17.59
C ILE A 11 20.73 1.54 17.31
N VAL A 12 19.46 1.92 17.42
CA VAL A 12 18.34 1.10 16.94
C VAL A 12 18.31 1.25 15.42
N LEU A 13 18.91 0.27 14.71
CA LEU A 13 18.75 0.15 13.27
C LEU A 13 17.29 -0.22 12.98
N PRO A 14 16.53 0.57 12.20
CA PRO A 14 15.22 0.14 11.75
C PRO A 14 15.40 -1.07 10.83
N SER A 15 14.85 -2.20 11.24
CA SER A 15 14.74 -3.40 10.42
C SER A 15 13.90 -3.07 9.20
N ILE A 16 14.55 -2.72 8.08
CA ILE A 16 13.94 -2.71 6.76
C ILE A 16 13.61 -4.15 6.40
N ALA A 17 12.41 -4.58 6.76
CA ALA A 17 11.84 -5.83 6.30
C ALA A 17 11.58 -5.69 4.79
N PHE A 18 12.56 -6.10 3.99
CA PHE A 18 12.36 -6.26 2.57
C PHE A 18 11.43 -7.45 2.37
N CYS A 19 10.16 -7.18 2.07
CA CYS A 19 9.23 -8.19 1.62
C CYS A 19 9.64 -8.62 0.21
N PHE A 20 10.56 -9.59 0.13
CA PHE A 20 10.94 -10.20 -1.14
C PHE A 20 9.93 -11.29 -1.47
N ASP A 21 9.14 -11.09 -2.52
CA ASP A 21 8.31 -12.16 -3.06
C ASP A 21 9.23 -13.21 -3.70
N LEU A 22 9.22 -14.43 -3.13
CA LEU A 22 10.04 -15.55 -3.59
C LEU A 22 9.84 -15.83 -5.08
N SER A 23 8.65 -15.55 -5.63
CA SER A 23 8.35 -15.73 -7.05
C SER A 23 9.31 -14.95 -7.96
N CYS A 24 9.71 -13.74 -7.56
CA CYS A 24 10.68 -12.93 -8.29
C CYS A 24 12.10 -13.48 -8.25
N THR A 25 12.41 -14.32 -7.25
CA THR A 25 13.71 -15.00 -7.15
C THR A 25 13.72 -16.28 -7.99
N PHE A 26 12.56 -16.91 -8.20
CA PHE A 26 12.39 -18.13 -8.98
C PHE A 26 12.05 -17.88 -10.47
N GLY A 27 12.39 -16.69 -11.01
CA GLY A 27 12.31 -16.39 -12.44
C GLY A 27 10.95 -15.89 -12.95
N ALA A 28 10.04 -15.47 -12.05
CA ALA A 28 8.82 -14.80 -12.48
C ALA A 28 9.12 -13.37 -12.98
N THR A 29 8.41 -12.93 -14.01
CA THR A 29 8.43 -11.52 -14.41
C THR A 29 7.94 -10.65 -13.25
N CYS A 30 8.78 -9.73 -12.81
CA CYS A 30 8.54 -8.82 -11.69
C CYS A 30 8.83 -7.38 -12.07
N ILE A 31 8.25 -6.47 -11.29
CA ILE A 31 8.47 -5.04 -11.41
C ILE A 31 9.13 -4.50 -10.14
N SER A 32 10.13 -3.65 -10.32
CA SER A 32 10.76 -2.88 -9.26
C SER A 32 10.03 -1.55 -9.09
N THR A 33 9.27 -1.39 -8.00
CA THR A 33 8.51 -0.17 -7.69
C THR A 33 8.61 0.13 -6.20
N GLN A 34 8.68 1.42 -5.85
CA GLN A 34 8.59 1.88 -4.45
C GLN A 34 9.58 1.19 -3.47
N GLY A 35 10.74 0.76 -3.97
CA GLY A 35 11.77 0.08 -3.16
C GLY A 35 11.56 -1.43 -2.99
N THR A 36 10.53 -2.01 -3.61
CA THR A 36 10.21 -3.44 -3.58
C THR A 36 10.20 -4.07 -4.98
N LYS A 37 10.27 -5.40 -5.06
CA LYS A 37 10.04 -6.19 -6.27
C LYS A 37 8.75 -6.97 -6.11
N ILE A 38 7.80 -6.72 -7.02
CA ILE A 38 6.46 -7.32 -6.95
C ILE A 38 6.23 -8.16 -8.23
N PRO A 39 5.68 -9.39 -8.12
CA PRO A 39 5.35 -10.19 -9.30
C PRO A 39 4.29 -9.54 -10.18
N SER A 40 4.38 -9.76 -11.49
CA SER A 40 3.47 -9.19 -12.50
C SER A 40 2.00 -9.39 -12.18
N LYS A 41 1.60 -10.61 -11.78
CA LYS A 41 0.22 -10.94 -11.40
C LYS A 41 -0.26 -10.06 -10.23
N LYS A 42 0.54 -9.98 -9.18
CA LYS A 42 0.23 -9.19 -7.98
C LYS A 42 0.15 -7.70 -8.30
N VAL A 43 0.99 -7.20 -9.21
CA VAL A 43 0.92 -5.80 -9.64
C VAL A 43 -0.35 -5.47 -10.42
N ILE A 44 -0.86 -6.39 -11.24
CA ILE A 44 -2.15 -6.21 -11.92
C ILE A 44 -3.28 -6.12 -10.88
N GLU A 45 -3.27 -6.99 -9.87
CA GLU A 45 -4.24 -6.95 -8.76
C GLU A 45 -4.15 -5.63 -7.98
N LEU A 46 -2.94 -5.21 -7.59
CA LEU A 46 -2.72 -3.93 -6.90
C LEU A 46 -3.15 -2.73 -7.74
N SER A 47 -2.94 -2.77 -9.06
CA SER A 47 -3.41 -1.72 -9.96
C SER A 47 -4.94 -1.63 -9.97
N GLY A 48 -5.63 -2.77 -9.91
CA GLY A 48 -7.09 -2.82 -9.77
C GLY A 48 -7.57 -2.22 -8.45
N TYR A 49 -6.96 -2.58 -7.32
CA TYR A 49 -7.30 -1.98 -6.02
C TYR A 49 -7.03 -0.47 -5.98
N CYS A 50 -5.94 -0.03 -6.60
CA CYS A 50 -5.65 1.39 -6.76
C CYS A 50 -6.74 2.12 -7.55
N ASP A 51 -7.25 1.55 -8.64
CA ASP A 51 -8.35 2.14 -9.40
C ASP A 51 -9.63 2.21 -8.55
N ASP A 52 -10.05 1.10 -7.95
CA ASP A 52 -11.27 1.05 -7.14
C ASP A 52 -11.26 2.04 -5.97
N PHE A 53 -10.11 2.19 -5.29
CA PHE A 53 -9.97 3.10 -4.16
C PHE A 53 -9.86 4.58 -4.58
N THR A 54 -9.15 4.88 -5.67
CA THR A 54 -8.86 6.26 -6.08
C THR A 54 -9.89 6.85 -7.03
N ARG A 55 -10.72 6.02 -7.68
CA ARG A 55 -11.77 6.44 -8.61
C ARG A 55 -12.67 7.50 -8.00
N ASN A 56 -12.77 8.65 -8.67
CA ASN A 56 -13.57 9.80 -8.24
C ASN A 56 -13.33 10.22 -6.78
N ASP A 57 -12.10 10.03 -6.28
CA ASP A 57 -11.70 10.29 -4.89
C ASP A 57 -12.55 9.56 -3.83
N ILE A 58 -13.21 8.45 -4.19
CA ILE A 58 -14.12 7.73 -3.29
C ILE A 58 -13.43 7.22 -2.01
N GLY A 59 -12.14 6.90 -2.08
CA GLY A 59 -11.33 6.53 -0.93
C GLY A 59 -11.34 7.59 0.18
N ARG A 60 -11.43 8.89 -0.14
CA ARG A 60 -11.55 9.96 0.87
C ARG A 60 -12.81 9.83 1.71
N ARG A 61 -13.89 9.35 1.08
CA ARG A 61 -15.17 9.13 1.75
C ARG A 61 -15.10 7.87 2.60
N VAL A 62 -14.58 6.77 2.05
CA VAL A 62 -14.45 5.49 2.76
C VAL A 62 -13.63 5.64 4.05
N LEU A 63 -12.51 6.36 4.01
CA LEU A 63 -11.66 6.57 5.19
C LEU A 63 -12.35 7.30 6.35
N LYS A 64 -13.47 7.98 6.08
CA LYS A 64 -14.27 8.72 7.07
C LYS A 64 -15.54 7.99 7.48
N MET A 65 -15.73 6.75 7.02
CA MET A 65 -16.90 5.95 7.30
C MET A 65 -16.51 4.75 8.15
N SER A 66 -17.35 4.45 9.13
CA SER A 66 -17.32 3.17 9.81
C SER A 66 -17.77 2.05 8.86
N PHE A 67 -17.38 0.81 9.18
CA PHE A 67 -17.83 -0.38 8.44
C PHE A 67 -19.37 -0.49 8.39
N ASN A 68 -20.07 -0.07 9.44
CA ASN A 68 -21.53 -0.11 9.47
C ASN A 68 -22.15 0.89 8.49
N GLU A 69 -21.62 2.12 8.42
CA GLU A 69 -22.06 3.12 7.44
C GLU A 69 -21.79 2.67 6.01
N ILE A 70 -20.67 1.99 5.76
CA ILE A 70 -20.34 1.41 4.45
C ILE A 70 -21.39 0.38 4.05
N ASN A 71 -21.77 -0.53 4.95
CA ASN A 71 -22.79 -1.55 4.69
C ASN A 71 -24.19 -0.94 4.46
N ILE A 72 -24.54 0.10 5.21
CA ILE A 72 -25.81 0.83 5.04
C ILE A 72 -25.85 1.49 3.67
N VAL A 73 -24.80 2.21 3.29
CA VAL A 73 -24.72 2.90 1.99
C VAL A 73 -24.67 1.92 0.82
N ALA A 74 -23.95 0.81 0.96
CA ALA A 74 -23.83 -0.20 -0.09
C ALA A 74 -25.10 -1.06 -0.24
N GLY A 75 -25.93 -1.17 0.80
CA GLY A 75 -27.23 -1.84 0.72
C GLY A 75 -27.15 -3.29 0.20
N LYS A 76 -26.28 -4.12 0.80
CA LYS A 76 -25.96 -5.51 0.38
C LYS A 76 -25.37 -5.66 -1.04
N ASN A 77 -25.20 -4.58 -1.79
CA ASN A 77 -24.55 -4.63 -3.10
C ASN A 77 -23.03 -4.60 -2.94
N ILE A 78 -22.39 -5.76 -3.04
CA ILE A 78 -20.93 -5.90 -2.98
C ILE A 78 -20.19 -5.19 -4.13
N ASN A 79 -20.89 -4.91 -5.22
CA ASN A 79 -20.36 -4.15 -6.36
C ASN A 79 -20.61 -2.64 -6.22
N HIS A 80 -21.18 -2.19 -5.10
CA HIS A 80 -21.37 -0.78 -4.85
C HIS A 80 -19.99 -0.10 -4.71
N PRO A 81 -19.74 1.05 -5.37
CA PRO A 81 -18.41 1.68 -5.38
C PRO A 81 -17.81 1.91 -3.99
N VAL A 82 -18.63 2.25 -2.98
CA VAL A 82 -18.17 2.44 -1.59
C VAL A 82 -17.68 1.13 -0.98
N PHE A 83 -18.36 0.01 -1.24
CA PHE A 83 -17.96 -1.31 -0.74
C PHE A 83 -16.68 -1.78 -1.43
N SER A 84 -16.62 -1.66 -2.77
CA SER A 84 -15.43 -2.02 -3.55
C SER A 84 -14.22 -1.19 -3.13
N ALA A 85 -14.38 0.12 -2.90
CA ALA A 85 -13.31 0.97 -2.41
C ALA A 85 -12.88 0.63 -0.97
N SER A 86 -13.81 0.26 -0.08
CA SER A 86 -13.47 -0.25 1.26
C SER A 86 -12.63 -1.52 1.18
N TYR A 87 -13.05 -2.48 0.37
CA TYR A 87 -12.30 -3.72 0.18
C TYR A 87 -10.93 -3.47 -0.46
N ALA A 88 -10.86 -2.57 -1.44
CA ALA A 88 -9.60 -2.16 -2.04
C ALA A 88 -8.66 -1.52 -1.01
N PHE A 89 -9.17 -0.69 -0.10
CA PHE A 89 -8.38 -0.14 1.00
C PHE A 89 -7.76 -1.23 1.87
N ASP A 90 -8.54 -2.23 2.29
CA ASP A 90 -8.05 -3.34 3.09
C ASP A 90 -6.90 -4.07 2.36
N LYS A 91 -7.06 -4.31 1.05
CA LYS A 91 -6.02 -4.97 0.25
C LYS A 91 -4.77 -4.11 0.05
N LEU A 92 -4.93 -2.79 -0.07
CA LEU A 92 -3.80 -1.86 -0.11
C LEU A 92 -3.08 -1.80 1.24
N GLN A 93 -3.80 -1.94 2.36
CA GLN A 93 -3.22 -2.01 3.70
C GLN A 93 -2.34 -3.26 3.92
N GLU A 94 -2.65 -4.35 3.23
CA GLU A 94 -1.88 -5.60 3.26
C GLU A 94 -0.75 -5.64 2.21
N SER A 95 -0.65 -4.62 1.35
CA SER A 95 0.27 -4.62 0.20
C SER A 95 1.70 -4.16 0.52
N GLU A 96 2.59 -4.27 -0.47
CA GLU A 96 3.95 -3.73 -0.43
C GLU A 96 4.06 -2.28 -0.96
N LEU A 97 2.94 -1.61 -1.25
CA LEU A 97 2.98 -0.20 -1.63
C LEU A 97 3.42 0.67 -0.46
N ASN A 98 4.19 1.73 -0.76
CA ASN A 98 4.87 2.52 0.24
C ASN A 98 4.06 3.74 0.68
N PHE A 99 3.24 3.55 1.72
CA PHE A 99 2.55 4.63 2.42
C PHE A 99 2.48 4.35 3.92
N ILE A 100 2.26 5.38 4.73
CA ILE A 100 2.19 5.25 6.19
C ILE A 100 0.92 4.50 6.60
N ARG A 101 1.10 3.39 7.32
CA ARG A 101 0.00 2.60 7.89
C ARG A 101 -0.37 3.17 9.24
N GLN A 102 -1.63 3.56 9.39
CA GLN A 102 -2.16 4.03 10.66
C GLN A 102 -2.94 2.92 11.35
N ALA A 103 -2.92 2.92 12.69
CA ALA A 103 -3.73 2.01 13.48
C ALA A 103 -5.23 2.30 13.31
N ASN A 104 -5.59 3.58 13.17
CA ASN A 104 -6.95 4.01 12.89
C ASN A 104 -7.10 4.37 11.41
N VAL A 105 -8.18 3.90 10.80
CA VAL A 105 -8.50 4.16 9.39
C VAL A 105 -8.67 5.67 9.13
N GLU A 106 -9.31 6.38 10.05
CA GLU A 106 -9.61 7.83 9.93
C GLU A 106 -8.35 8.70 9.89
N ASP A 107 -7.26 8.24 10.52
CA ASP A 107 -5.96 8.92 10.52
C ASP A 107 -5.17 8.69 9.21
N THR A 108 -5.64 7.77 8.37
CA THR A 108 -4.93 7.40 7.14
C THR A 108 -4.98 8.53 6.12
N ASP A 109 -3.81 8.90 5.60
CA ASP A 109 -3.72 9.95 4.57
C ASP A 109 -4.05 9.39 3.17
N TYR A 110 -5.26 9.69 2.70
CA TYR A 110 -5.69 9.40 1.34
C TYR A 110 -4.66 9.80 0.26
N ASN A 111 -4.00 10.95 0.42
CA ASN A 111 -3.07 11.45 -0.59
C ASN A 111 -1.83 10.57 -0.71
N GLN A 112 -1.34 9.99 0.39
CA GLN A 112 -0.20 9.08 0.34
C GLN A 112 -0.53 7.81 -0.44
N ILE A 113 -1.71 7.24 -0.20
CA ILE A 113 -2.18 6.06 -0.96
C ILE A 113 -2.33 6.42 -2.44
N LYS A 114 -2.97 7.55 -2.74
CA LYS A 114 -3.14 8.03 -4.12
C LYS A 114 -1.80 8.22 -4.83
N LEU A 115 -0.81 8.83 -4.17
CA LEU A 115 0.54 9.02 -4.73
C LEU A 115 1.25 7.69 -4.96
N SER A 116 1.12 6.74 -4.03
CA SER A 116 1.66 5.39 -4.17
C SER A 116 1.05 4.65 -5.36
N CYS A 117 -0.26 4.78 -5.56
CA CYS A 117 -0.97 4.23 -6.71
C CYS A 117 -0.54 4.87 -8.04
N VAL A 118 -0.39 6.19 -8.08
CA VAL A 118 0.12 6.91 -9.26
C VAL A 118 1.55 6.45 -9.59
N GLN A 119 2.40 6.28 -8.59
CA GLN A 119 3.75 5.78 -8.79
C GLN A 119 3.76 4.34 -9.31
N LEU A 120 2.93 3.45 -8.76
CA LEU A 120 2.77 2.07 -9.25
C LEU A 120 2.43 2.07 -10.75
N LEU A 121 1.42 2.84 -11.15
CA LEU A 121 0.99 2.93 -12.55
C LEU A 121 2.09 3.48 -13.46
N ARG A 122 2.82 4.51 -13.01
CA ARG A 122 3.94 5.07 -13.76
C ARG A 122 5.06 4.03 -13.95
N ASP A 123 5.41 3.32 -12.88
CA ASP A 123 6.45 2.30 -12.93
C ASP A 123 6.00 1.10 -13.79
N PHE A 124 4.72 0.71 -13.71
CA PHE A 124 4.11 -0.34 -14.54
C PHE A 124 4.30 -0.08 -16.04
N ASN A 125 4.11 1.17 -16.46
CA ASN A 125 4.25 1.57 -17.85
C ASN A 125 5.71 1.81 -18.29
N ASN A 126 6.68 1.65 -17.39
CA ASN A 126 8.09 1.85 -17.67
C ASN A 126 8.82 0.52 -17.83
N ARG A 127 9.22 0.17 -19.06
CA ARG A 127 9.93 -1.08 -19.37
C ARG A 127 11.19 -1.32 -18.53
N SER A 128 11.92 -0.27 -18.17
CA SER A 128 13.14 -0.39 -17.34
C SER A 128 12.88 -0.87 -15.92
N LYS A 129 11.61 -0.84 -15.47
CA LYS A 129 11.22 -1.33 -14.14
C LYS A 129 10.97 -2.83 -14.11
N TRP A 130 10.84 -3.48 -15.26
CA TRP A 130 10.53 -4.90 -15.36
C TRP A 130 11.81 -5.75 -15.46
N SER A 131 11.80 -6.88 -14.76
CA SER A 131 12.85 -7.89 -14.79
C SER A 131 12.25 -9.29 -14.77
N GLN A 132 12.98 -10.27 -15.32
CA GLN A 132 12.69 -11.70 -15.16
C GLN A 132 13.68 -12.32 -14.16
#